data_AF-A0A1V5QXZ8-F1
#
_entry.id   AF-A0A1V5QXZ8-F1
#
_cell.length_a   1.000
_cell.length_b   1.000
_cell.length_c   1.000
_cell.angle_alpha   90.00
_cell.angle_beta   90.00
_cell.angle_gamma   90.00
#
_symmetry.space_group_name_H-M   'P 1'
#
loop_
_entity.id
_entity.type
_entity.pdbx_description
1 polymer ?
#
loop_
_entity_poly.entity_id
_entity_poly.type
_entity_poly.pdbx_seq_one_letter_code
_entity_poly.pdbx_strand_id
1 'polypeptide(L)'
;MGKIVRLFFLVVVCALNAEQYQDIIINGHVVSQGVRESATRYEAIRQLLINYKRPFSVIDIGASQGYFSFRIAHEFPYAYVTMIEGDYKNSTGWTAELLELCKQNNSLDHIIYLQKHLKVSDLKRLSEVEHFDVVLALNVIHHFGNKWQAAADALFTLGDYIVVEIPPSTDKVFAHNAEIKKMEEYLVAKGGTVIAQTPRHTDKTALSQMRLYYIGKNQIPYKHWFYGSSAQETNSSYSIKSNFAEKKFIKTENGTTVTRDWYPGINFVTFKILNGVWPQTKTIVSALIEFASSQHRDLLPWNIIVQGKQVKTIDDEGLFFANTVTSLLKTIQFATLETPQEVQDFILNHLYPMQWLQKEKLNVPTRATTIKAEVSFGELIDKITILQIKQRKMTDPEKLKNVTYELETLCATLALQINPCEKLQQLTHQLETVNELLWDIEDRIREKEFRKEFDDVFIALARSVYITNDRRAAIKRQINELLGSMIIEEKMYLDYGAPHDQLIS
;
A
#
# COMPACT_ATOMS: atom_id res chain seq x y z
N MET A 1 -17.92 -4.96 41.19
CA MET A 1 -17.43 -4.66 39.82
C MET A 1 -17.34 -3.15 39.51
N GLY A 2 -18.39 -2.35 39.73
CA GLY A 2 -18.43 -0.94 39.28
C GLY A 2 -17.37 0.03 39.84
N LYS A 3 -16.84 -0.20 41.06
CA LYS A 3 -15.78 0.66 41.64
C LYS A 3 -14.39 0.40 41.05
N ILE A 4 -14.08 -0.83 40.62
CA ILE A 4 -12.77 -1.22 40.08
C ILE A 4 -12.65 -0.77 38.62
N VAL A 5 -13.72 -0.90 37.83
CA VAL A 5 -13.79 -0.39 36.44
C VAL A 5 -13.62 1.14 36.43
N ARG A 6 -14.28 1.85 37.35
CA ARG A 6 -14.20 3.31 37.45
C ARG A 6 -12.81 3.81 37.87
N LEU A 7 -12.09 3.05 38.71
CA LEU A 7 -10.73 3.40 39.16
C LEU A 7 -9.69 3.17 38.07
N PHE A 8 -9.82 2.08 37.28
CA PHE A 8 -8.93 1.81 36.14
C PHE A 8 -9.14 2.83 35.01
N PHE A 9 -10.39 3.22 34.76
CA PHE A 9 -10.75 4.23 33.76
C PHE A 9 -10.22 5.62 34.13
N LEU A 10 -10.32 6.04 35.40
CA LEU A 10 -9.76 7.31 35.85
C LEU A 10 -8.22 7.35 35.68
N VAL A 11 -7.53 6.23 35.89
CA VAL A 11 -6.06 6.14 35.74
C VAL A 11 -5.63 6.22 34.27
N VAL A 12 -6.39 5.62 33.34
CA VAL A 12 -6.09 5.68 31.90
C VAL A 12 -6.43 7.06 31.30
N VAL A 13 -7.59 7.63 31.65
CA VAL A 13 -8.01 8.96 31.16
C VAL A 13 -7.11 10.07 31.71
N CYS A 14 -6.74 10.03 32.99
CA CYS A 14 -5.83 11.02 33.58
C CYS A 14 -4.39 10.91 33.05
N ALA A 15 -3.97 9.76 32.51
CA ALA A 15 -2.63 9.59 31.96
C ALA A 15 -2.49 10.08 30.51
N LEU A 16 -3.60 10.33 29.79
CA LEU A 16 -3.61 10.54 28.33
C LEU A 16 -4.02 11.95 27.85
N ASN A 17 -4.27 12.92 28.74
CA ASN A 17 -4.57 14.34 28.39
C ASN A 17 -5.72 14.56 27.37
N ALA A 18 -6.56 13.57 27.07
CA ALA A 18 -7.71 13.72 26.18
C ALA A 18 -8.99 14.05 26.97
N GLU A 19 -9.70 15.10 26.57
CA GLU A 19 -11.01 15.44 27.12
C GLU A 19 -12.05 14.39 26.70
N GLN A 20 -12.87 13.91 27.63
CA GLN A 20 -13.91 12.92 27.32
C GLN A 20 -15.03 13.57 26.51
N TYR A 21 -14.95 13.43 25.18
CA TYR A 21 -15.80 14.15 24.24
C TYR A 21 -17.21 13.55 24.14
N GLN A 22 -17.30 12.21 24.05
CA GLN A 22 -18.57 11.48 24.01
C GLN A 22 -18.84 10.73 25.32
N ASP A 23 -20.09 10.30 25.49
CA ASP A 23 -20.44 9.32 26.52
C ASP A 23 -19.69 8.01 26.26
N ILE A 24 -19.20 7.38 27.33
CA ILE A 24 -18.50 6.09 27.24
C ILE A 24 -19.51 4.96 27.35
N ILE A 25 -19.56 4.09 26.34
CA ILE A 25 -20.40 2.90 26.33
C ILE A 25 -19.56 1.65 26.56
N ILE A 26 -19.97 0.84 27.53
CA ILE A 26 -19.42 -0.51 27.76
C ILE A 26 -20.59 -1.49 27.88
N ASN A 27 -20.61 -2.50 27.03
CA ASN A 27 -21.62 -3.57 26.98
C ASN A 27 -23.05 -3.00 26.97
N GLY A 28 -23.29 -1.98 26.14
CA GLY A 28 -24.60 -1.36 25.94
C GLY A 28 -25.00 -0.32 27.00
N HIS A 29 -24.16 -0.09 28.01
CA HIS A 29 -24.46 0.85 29.10
C HIS A 29 -23.54 2.06 29.06
N VAL A 30 -24.11 3.25 29.30
CA VAL A 30 -23.32 4.47 29.49
C VAL A 30 -22.69 4.43 30.88
N VAL A 31 -21.36 4.37 30.94
CA VAL A 31 -20.58 4.28 32.19
C VAL A 31 -19.95 5.61 32.60
N SER A 32 -19.82 6.55 31.68
CA SER A 32 -19.33 7.91 31.90
C SER A 32 -19.99 8.88 30.92
N GLN A 33 -20.29 10.09 31.39
CA GLN A 33 -20.91 11.16 30.60
C GLN A 33 -19.83 12.04 29.96
N GLY A 34 -19.91 12.28 28.66
CA GLY A 34 -19.00 13.16 27.92
C GLY A 34 -19.45 14.62 27.95
N VAL A 35 -18.59 15.51 27.47
CA VAL A 35 -18.93 16.95 27.38
C VAL A 35 -19.92 17.26 26.26
N ARG A 36 -20.02 16.39 25.24
CA ARG A 36 -20.92 16.59 24.10
C ARG A 36 -22.14 15.68 24.18
N GLU A 37 -23.31 16.30 24.13
CA GLU A 37 -24.60 15.61 24.05
C GLU A 37 -24.61 14.66 22.86
N SER A 38 -24.89 13.37 23.09
CA SER A 38 -24.80 12.34 22.05
C SER A 38 -26.10 11.57 21.82
N ALA A 39 -27.04 11.62 22.78
CA ALA A 39 -28.24 10.79 22.76
C ALA A 39 -29.25 11.25 21.70
N THR A 40 -29.47 12.55 21.56
CA THR A 40 -30.37 13.16 20.56
C THR A 40 -29.83 12.90 19.16
N ARG A 41 -28.52 13.05 18.99
CA ARG A 41 -27.83 12.74 17.72
C ARG A 41 -28.00 11.28 17.32
N TYR A 42 -27.87 10.37 18.28
CA TYR A 42 -28.07 8.94 18.04
C TYR A 42 -29.51 8.63 17.65
N GLU A 43 -30.51 9.20 18.34
CA GLU A 43 -31.92 8.95 18.00
C GLU A 43 -32.23 9.36 16.56
N ALA A 44 -31.70 10.49 16.09
CA ALA A 44 -31.86 10.91 14.70
C ALA A 44 -31.24 9.90 13.70
N ILE A 45 -30.05 9.35 14.00
CA ILE A 45 -29.42 8.30 13.19
C ILE A 45 -30.26 7.02 13.22
N ARG A 46 -30.73 6.63 14.41
CA ARG A 46 -31.53 5.42 14.64
C ARG A 46 -32.80 5.38 13.78
N GLN A 47 -33.47 6.52 13.58
CA GLN A 47 -34.65 6.61 12.71
C GLN A 47 -34.38 6.19 11.26
N LEU A 48 -33.15 6.36 10.76
CA LEU A 48 -32.72 5.79 9.48
C LEU A 48 -32.48 4.28 9.60
N LEU A 49 -31.75 3.84 10.63
CA LEU A 49 -31.27 2.47 10.75
C LEU A 49 -32.38 1.43 10.91
N ILE A 50 -33.48 1.75 11.59
CA ILE A 50 -34.63 0.83 11.81
C ILE A 50 -35.30 0.35 10.51
N ASN A 51 -35.03 1.03 9.39
CA ASN A 51 -35.59 0.68 8.09
C ASN A 51 -34.90 -0.54 7.47
N TYR A 52 -33.63 -0.81 7.78
CA TYR A 52 -32.90 -1.96 7.22
C TYR A 52 -33.52 -3.29 7.68
N LYS A 53 -33.84 -4.17 6.72
CA LYS A 53 -34.39 -5.53 6.92
C LYS A 53 -33.41 -6.63 6.51
N ARG A 54 -32.15 -6.26 6.33
CA ARG A 54 -31.03 -7.12 5.97
C ARG A 54 -29.79 -6.70 6.79
N PRO A 55 -28.74 -7.53 6.82
CA PRO A 55 -27.43 -7.07 7.25
C PRO A 55 -26.96 -5.83 6.48
N PHE A 56 -26.38 -4.87 7.19
CA PHE A 56 -25.95 -3.59 6.60
C PHE A 56 -24.63 -3.09 7.21
N SER A 57 -23.92 -2.24 6.49
CA SER A 57 -22.64 -1.67 6.91
C SER A 57 -22.74 -0.19 7.29
N VAL A 58 -22.10 0.15 8.41
CA VAL A 58 -21.94 1.54 8.86
C VAL A 58 -20.46 1.85 8.93
N ILE A 59 -20.05 3.03 8.46
CA ILE A 59 -18.72 3.58 8.74
C ILE A 59 -18.85 4.86 9.56
N ASP A 60 -18.12 4.93 10.66
CA ASP A 60 -18.06 6.05 11.59
C ASP A 60 -16.67 6.70 11.49
N ILE A 61 -16.60 7.81 10.75
CA ILE A 61 -15.35 8.52 10.49
C ILE A 61 -15.16 9.55 11.61
N GLY A 62 -13.99 9.54 12.26
CA GLY A 62 -13.76 10.36 13.45
C GLY A 62 -14.58 9.85 14.63
N ALA A 63 -14.51 8.54 14.86
CA ALA A 63 -15.36 7.84 15.83
C ALA A 63 -15.14 8.31 17.28
N SER A 64 -14.01 8.96 17.59
CA SER A 64 -13.67 9.44 18.94
C SER A 64 -13.74 8.29 19.96
N GLN A 65 -14.57 8.38 21.00
CA GLN A 65 -14.79 7.27 21.95
C GLN A 65 -15.80 6.20 21.47
N GLY A 66 -16.22 6.25 20.21
CA GLY A 66 -17.01 5.18 19.57
C GLY A 66 -18.47 5.11 20.04
N TYR A 67 -19.02 6.16 20.66
CA TYR A 67 -20.37 6.15 21.23
C TYR A 67 -21.43 5.68 20.22
N PHE A 68 -21.47 6.29 19.04
CA PHE A 68 -22.44 5.94 18.00
C PHE A 68 -22.23 4.51 17.54
N SER A 69 -20.98 4.15 17.28
CA SER A 69 -20.60 2.83 16.79
C SER A 69 -20.97 1.69 17.73
N PHE A 70 -20.61 1.78 19.02
CA PHE A 70 -20.96 0.77 20.01
C PHE A 70 -22.47 0.69 20.23
N ARG A 71 -23.17 1.83 20.26
CA ARG A 71 -24.62 1.84 20.43
C ARG A 71 -25.35 1.23 19.22
N ILE A 72 -24.91 1.52 18.00
CA ILE A 72 -25.42 0.87 16.78
C ILE A 72 -25.19 -0.64 16.87
N ALA A 73 -23.97 -1.07 17.18
CA ALA A 73 -23.63 -2.49 17.26
C ALA A 73 -24.43 -3.24 18.33
N HIS A 74 -24.72 -2.60 19.47
CA HIS A 74 -25.57 -3.22 20.51
C HIS A 74 -27.05 -3.30 20.11
N GLU A 75 -27.62 -2.24 19.53
CA GLU A 75 -29.04 -2.21 19.17
C GLU A 75 -29.35 -3.02 17.89
N PHE A 76 -28.41 -3.09 16.96
CA PHE A 76 -28.56 -3.75 15.67
C PHE A 76 -27.48 -4.84 15.50
N PRO A 77 -27.73 -6.09 15.96
CA PRO A 77 -26.75 -7.19 15.85
C PRO A 77 -26.35 -7.57 14.41
N TYR A 78 -27.08 -7.08 13.42
CA TYR A 78 -26.84 -7.28 11.98
C TYR A 78 -26.23 -6.05 11.30
N ALA A 79 -25.85 -5.02 12.08
CA ALA A 79 -25.11 -3.86 11.60
C ALA A 79 -23.61 -4.10 11.77
N TYR A 80 -22.84 -4.11 10.69
CA TYR A 80 -21.38 -4.23 10.74
C TYR A 80 -20.76 -2.84 10.75
N VAL A 81 -20.12 -2.49 11.86
CA VAL A 81 -19.74 -1.11 12.15
C VAL A 81 -18.23 -0.94 12.09
N THR A 82 -17.76 -0.14 11.13
CA THR A 82 -16.36 0.22 10.97
C THR A 82 -16.10 1.60 11.55
N MET A 83 -15.26 1.69 12.57
CA MET A 83 -14.77 2.93 13.16
C MET A 83 -13.44 3.34 12.54
N ILE A 84 -13.27 4.63 12.28
CA ILE A 84 -11.96 5.21 11.93
C ILE A 84 -11.64 6.34 12.89
N GLU A 85 -10.46 6.27 13.50
CA GLU A 85 -9.91 7.35 14.32
C GLU A 85 -8.40 7.44 14.12
N GLY A 86 -7.85 8.65 14.24
CA GLY A 86 -6.43 8.91 14.08
C GLY A 86 -5.94 10.01 15.02
N ASP A 87 -4.76 9.82 15.59
CA ASP A 87 -4.14 10.84 16.42
C ASP A 87 -3.79 12.08 15.58
N TYR A 88 -3.93 13.26 16.18
CA TYR A 88 -3.58 14.54 15.58
C TYR A 88 -2.18 14.96 16.06
N LYS A 89 -1.49 15.79 15.27
CA LYS A 89 -0.10 16.22 15.59
C LYS A 89 0.10 16.72 17.03
N ASN A 90 -0.92 17.33 17.63
CA ASN A 90 -0.88 17.93 18.97
C ASN A 90 -1.86 17.29 19.96
N SER A 91 -2.50 16.16 19.60
CA SER A 91 -3.43 15.45 20.47
C SER A 91 -3.31 13.96 20.22
N THR A 92 -2.71 13.27 21.18
CA THR A 92 -2.42 11.84 21.15
C THR A 92 -3.29 11.11 22.16
N GLY A 93 -3.46 9.80 21.98
CA GLY A 93 -4.12 8.94 22.97
C GLY A 93 -5.58 8.58 22.64
N TRP A 94 -6.26 9.33 21.77
CA TRP A 94 -7.61 9.00 21.27
C TRP A 94 -7.64 7.61 20.63
N THR A 95 -6.64 7.31 19.83
CA THR A 95 -6.60 6.03 19.14
C THR A 95 -6.37 4.84 20.06
N ALA A 96 -5.58 5.03 21.13
CA ALA A 96 -5.34 4.03 22.15
C ALA A 96 -6.55 3.84 23.08
N GLU A 97 -7.24 4.93 23.43
CA GLU A 97 -8.49 4.92 24.19
C GLU A 97 -9.56 4.12 23.44
N LEU A 98 -9.81 4.42 22.16
CA LEU A 98 -10.81 3.70 21.37
C LEU A 98 -10.48 2.20 21.23
N LEU A 99 -9.21 1.85 21.08
CA LEU A 99 -8.79 0.43 21.07
C LEU A 99 -9.10 -0.26 22.40
N GLU A 100 -8.89 0.42 23.52
CA GLU A 100 -9.21 -0.13 24.85
C GLU A 100 -10.73 -0.28 25.02
N LEU A 101 -11.52 0.67 24.53
CA LEU A 101 -12.98 0.57 24.51
C LEU A 101 -13.46 -0.59 23.63
N CYS A 102 -12.80 -0.88 22.51
CA CYS A 102 -13.09 -2.08 21.70
C CYS A 102 -12.89 -3.37 22.52
N LYS A 103 -11.80 -3.47 23.31
CA LYS A 103 -11.56 -4.62 24.19
C LYS A 103 -12.59 -4.72 25.31
N GLN A 104 -13.01 -3.59 25.89
CA GLN A 104 -14.03 -3.57 26.94
C GLN A 104 -15.42 -3.96 26.41
N ASN A 105 -15.68 -3.68 25.12
CA ASN A 105 -16.85 -4.11 24.37
C ASN A 105 -16.61 -5.40 23.57
N ASN A 106 -15.71 -6.29 24.03
CA ASN A 106 -15.37 -7.54 23.33
C ASN A 106 -16.56 -8.52 23.20
N SER A 107 -17.73 -8.25 23.76
CA SER A 107 -18.95 -9.03 23.45
C SER A 107 -19.50 -8.74 22.05
N LEU A 108 -19.11 -7.62 21.43
CA LEU A 108 -19.50 -7.26 20.07
C LEU A 108 -18.59 -7.96 19.05
N ASP A 109 -19.19 -8.80 18.21
CA ASP A 109 -18.45 -9.58 17.20
C ASP A 109 -18.36 -8.87 15.84
N HIS A 110 -19.12 -7.80 15.64
CA HIS A 110 -19.34 -7.13 14.35
C HIS A 110 -18.83 -5.68 14.30
N ILE A 111 -17.89 -5.33 15.18
CA ILE A 111 -17.19 -4.05 15.18
C ILE A 111 -15.79 -4.18 14.57
N ILE A 112 -15.38 -3.15 13.83
CA ILE A 112 -14.09 -3.04 13.16
C ILE A 112 -13.50 -1.68 13.53
N TYR A 113 -12.20 -1.61 13.80
CA TYR A 113 -11.52 -0.35 14.10
C TYR A 113 -10.25 -0.20 13.27
N LEU A 114 -10.18 0.92 12.54
CA LEU A 114 -9.07 1.36 11.70
C LEU A 114 -8.36 2.56 12.36
N GLN A 115 -7.11 2.36 12.76
CA GLN A 115 -6.30 3.38 13.44
C GLN A 115 -5.57 4.23 12.40
N LYS A 116 -6.27 5.18 11.77
CA LYS A 116 -5.77 6.00 10.66
C LYS A 116 -6.25 7.43 10.73
N HIS A 117 -5.29 8.36 10.74
CA HIS A 117 -5.57 9.75 10.41
C HIS A 117 -5.77 9.88 8.89
N LEU A 118 -7.02 10.04 8.45
CA LEU A 118 -7.38 10.04 7.04
C LEU A 118 -6.90 11.30 6.32
N LYS A 119 -6.22 11.10 5.19
CA LYS A 119 -5.98 12.13 4.18
C LYS A 119 -7.13 12.15 3.17
N VAL A 120 -7.25 13.23 2.40
CA VAL A 120 -8.20 13.30 1.27
C VAL A 120 -7.99 12.16 0.27
N SER A 121 -6.74 11.77 0.02
CA SER A 121 -6.41 10.62 -0.84
C SER A 121 -6.96 9.30 -0.29
N ASP A 122 -6.94 9.14 1.03
CA ASP A 122 -7.43 7.93 1.68
C ASP A 122 -8.96 7.85 1.56
N LEU A 123 -9.66 8.96 1.82
CA LEU A 123 -11.11 9.05 1.63
C LEU A 123 -11.53 8.78 0.18
N LYS A 124 -10.83 9.38 -0.78
CA LYS A 124 -11.10 9.17 -2.20
C LYS A 124 -10.89 7.70 -2.58
N ARG A 125 -9.77 7.10 -2.16
CA ARG A 125 -9.50 5.69 -2.50
C ARG A 125 -10.46 4.74 -1.82
N LEU A 126 -10.82 5.00 -0.57
CA LEU A 126 -11.83 4.25 0.16
C LEU A 126 -13.19 4.31 -0.57
N SER A 127 -13.60 5.49 -1.06
CA SER A 127 -14.84 5.64 -1.81
C SER A 127 -14.77 5.06 -3.24
N GLU A 128 -13.60 4.72 -3.73
CA GLU A 128 -13.42 4.06 -5.03
C GLU A 128 -13.51 2.52 -4.95
N VAL A 129 -13.29 1.95 -3.76
CA VAL A 129 -13.13 0.49 -3.56
C VAL A 129 -14.12 -0.11 -2.56
N GLU A 130 -14.76 0.71 -1.73
CA GLU A 130 -15.75 0.27 -0.74
C GLU A 130 -17.12 0.89 -0.99
N HIS A 131 -18.14 0.29 -0.39
CA HIS A 131 -19.48 0.87 -0.30
C HIS A 131 -20.10 0.61 1.08
N PHE A 132 -20.52 1.69 1.74
CA PHE A 132 -21.24 1.62 3.02
C PHE A 132 -22.73 1.92 2.85
N ASP A 133 -23.58 1.26 3.64
CA ASP A 133 -25.02 1.58 3.64
C ASP A 133 -25.26 2.92 4.35
N VAL A 134 -24.51 3.17 5.44
CA VAL A 134 -24.56 4.45 6.17
C VAL A 134 -23.15 4.95 6.49
N VAL A 135 -22.90 6.23 6.24
CA VAL A 135 -21.65 6.94 6.55
C VAL A 135 -21.94 8.00 7.60
N LEU A 136 -21.24 7.96 8.73
CA LEU A 136 -21.29 8.99 9.77
C LEU A 136 -20.01 9.84 9.70
N ALA A 137 -20.21 11.15 9.63
CA ALA A 137 -19.15 12.15 9.54
C ALA A 137 -19.47 13.34 10.47
N LEU A 138 -19.47 13.06 11.78
CA LEU A 138 -19.97 13.99 12.78
C LEU A 138 -18.87 14.90 13.31
N ASN A 139 -18.85 16.16 12.87
CA ASN A 139 -17.79 17.14 13.12
C ASN A 139 -16.44 16.71 12.56
N VAL A 140 -16.41 16.20 11.33
CA VAL A 140 -15.18 15.68 10.72
C VAL A 140 -14.61 16.64 9.68
N ILE A 141 -15.45 17.12 8.76
CA ILE A 141 -15.02 17.79 7.52
C ILE A 141 -14.10 19.00 7.77
N HIS A 142 -14.40 19.79 8.81
CA HIS A 142 -13.62 20.98 9.16
C HIS A 142 -12.16 20.69 9.59
N HIS A 143 -11.84 19.47 10.01
CA HIS A 143 -10.47 19.08 10.38
C HIS A 143 -9.54 18.93 9.16
N PHE A 144 -10.07 18.91 7.93
CA PHE A 144 -9.29 18.86 6.69
C PHE A 144 -8.72 20.21 6.24
N GLY A 145 -8.95 21.29 7.02
CA GLY A 145 -8.41 22.62 6.74
C GLY A 145 -8.83 23.13 5.36
N ASN A 146 -7.89 23.68 4.58
CA ASN A 146 -8.16 24.19 3.23
C ASN A 146 -8.57 23.12 2.21
N LYS A 147 -8.51 21.82 2.55
CA LYS A 147 -8.93 20.72 1.68
C LYS A 147 -10.30 20.16 2.05
N TRP A 148 -11.05 20.83 2.92
CA TRP A 148 -12.35 20.36 3.38
C TRP A 148 -13.32 20.04 2.24
N GLN A 149 -13.32 20.83 1.16
CA GLN A 149 -14.25 20.62 0.05
C GLN A 149 -13.94 19.32 -0.68
N ALA A 150 -12.66 19.05 -0.96
CA ALA A 150 -12.25 17.78 -1.57
C ALA A 150 -12.51 16.58 -0.65
N ALA A 151 -12.38 16.75 0.67
CA ALA A 151 -12.75 15.73 1.64
C ALA A 151 -14.28 15.47 1.63
N ALA A 152 -15.09 16.53 1.59
CA ALA A 152 -16.54 16.43 1.50
C ALA A 152 -16.99 15.76 0.20
N ASP A 153 -16.42 16.16 -0.95
CA ASP A 153 -16.71 15.56 -2.25
C ASP A 153 -16.41 14.05 -2.25
N ALA A 154 -15.27 13.63 -1.69
CA ALA A 154 -14.91 12.22 -1.57
C ALA A 154 -15.82 11.45 -0.60
N LEU A 155 -16.26 12.11 0.48
CA LEU A 155 -17.17 11.53 1.46
C LEU A 155 -18.55 11.27 0.83
N PHE A 156 -19.02 12.19 0.00
CA PHE A 156 -20.30 12.08 -0.73
C PHE A 156 -20.34 10.99 -1.80
N THR A 157 -19.26 10.24 -2.02
CA THR A 157 -19.22 9.08 -2.94
C THR A 157 -18.99 7.75 -2.23
N LEU A 158 -19.10 7.71 -0.90
CA LEU A 158 -18.69 6.55 -0.11
C LEU A 158 -19.82 5.50 0.11
N GLY A 159 -21.09 5.90 0.00
CA GLY A 159 -22.21 5.00 0.32
C GLY A 159 -23.58 5.54 -0.08
N ASP A 160 -24.63 4.91 0.46
CA ASP A 160 -26.02 5.28 0.17
C ASP A 160 -26.48 6.50 0.97
N TYR A 161 -26.39 6.41 2.30
CA TYR A 161 -26.85 7.44 3.21
C TYR A 161 -25.67 8.06 3.97
N ILE A 162 -25.64 9.38 4.02
CA ILE A 162 -24.52 10.11 4.61
C ILE A 162 -25.05 11.09 5.63
N VAL A 163 -24.57 10.99 6.86
CA VAL A 163 -24.91 11.88 7.97
C VAL A 163 -23.71 12.76 8.27
N VAL A 164 -23.88 14.06 8.09
CA VAL A 164 -22.82 15.05 8.29
C VAL A 164 -23.23 16.03 9.40
N GLU A 165 -22.30 16.33 10.29
CA GLU A 165 -22.40 17.42 11.25
C GLU A 165 -21.13 18.28 11.13
N ILE A 166 -21.24 19.60 11.21
CA ILE A 166 -20.10 20.52 11.31
C ILE A 166 -20.37 21.53 12.44
N PRO A 167 -19.32 22.17 13.02
CA PRO A 167 -19.55 23.33 13.88
C PRO A 167 -20.34 24.41 13.11
N PRO A 168 -21.32 25.08 13.75
CA PRO A 168 -22.06 26.14 13.08
C PRO A 168 -21.22 27.41 12.99
N SER A 169 -21.44 28.23 11.96
CA SER A 169 -20.74 29.53 11.82
C SER A 169 -21.11 30.53 12.92
N THR A 170 -22.19 30.27 13.67
CA THR A 170 -22.60 31.07 14.83
C THR A 170 -21.88 30.70 16.13
N ASP A 171 -21.10 29.61 16.16
CA ASP A 171 -20.32 29.22 17.34
C ASP A 171 -19.19 30.24 17.57
N LYS A 172 -19.10 30.83 18.77
CA LYS A 172 -18.09 31.84 19.11
C LYS A 172 -16.65 31.41 18.85
N VAL A 173 -16.32 30.13 18.99
CA VAL A 173 -14.98 29.59 18.73
C VAL A 173 -14.67 29.55 17.24
N PHE A 174 -15.69 29.32 16.41
CA PHE A 174 -15.54 29.10 14.97
C PHE A 174 -16.05 30.26 14.10
N ALA A 175 -16.70 31.27 14.68
CA ALA A 175 -17.34 32.38 13.96
C ALA A 175 -16.36 33.21 13.13
N HIS A 176 -15.08 33.24 13.51
CA HIS A 176 -14.02 33.93 12.76
C HIS A 176 -13.46 33.10 11.60
N ASN A 177 -13.83 31.82 11.48
CA ASN A 177 -13.36 30.94 10.42
C ASN A 177 -14.30 31.00 9.21
N ALA A 178 -13.91 31.79 8.21
CA ALA A 178 -14.68 31.96 6.97
C ALA A 178 -14.96 30.64 6.23
N GLU A 179 -14.15 29.60 6.44
CA GLU A 179 -14.35 28.29 5.81
C GLU A 179 -15.56 27.56 6.38
N ILE A 180 -15.91 27.77 7.66
CA ILE A 180 -17.09 27.12 8.26
C ILE A 180 -18.38 27.59 7.59
N LYS A 181 -18.49 28.89 7.31
CA LYS A 181 -19.64 29.43 6.58
C LYS A 181 -19.74 28.86 5.16
N LYS A 182 -18.61 28.75 4.46
CA LYS A 182 -18.57 28.11 3.13
C LYS A 182 -18.97 26.63 3.19
N MET A 183 -18.56 25.91 4.24
CA MET A 183 -18.98 24.52 4.46
C MET A 183 -20.49 24.42 4.67
N GLU A 184 -21.07 25.30 5.49
CA GLU A 184 -22.54 25.34 5.68
C GLU A 184 -23.27 25.58 4.37
N GLU A 185 -22.86 26.60 3.61
CA GLU A 185 -23.43 26.93 2.29
C GLU A 185 -23.32 25.76 1.31
N TYR A 186 -22.15 25.10 1.26
CA TYR A 186 -21.92 23.92 0.43
C TYR A 186 -22.82 22.75 0.83
N LEU A 187 -22.94 22.45 2.12
CA LEU A 187 -23.79 21.37 2.64
C LEU A 187 -25.28 21.64 2.37
N VAL A 188 -25.72 22.90 2.51
CA VAL A 188 -27.08 23.31 2.12
C VAL A 188 -27.30 23.12 0.63
N ALA A 189 -26.35 23.56 -0.21
CA ALA A 189 -26.45 23.42 -1.67
C ALA A 189 -26.48 21.97 -2.14
N LYS A 190 -25.88 21.02 -1.40
CA LYS A 190 -25.97 19.58 -1.65
C LYS A 190 -27.34 18.96 -1.33
N GLY A 191 -28.25 19.71 -0.70
CA GLY A 191 -29.66 19.29 -0.53
C GLY A 191 -29.94 18.36 0.66
N GLY A 192 -29.08 18.32 1.67
CA GLY A 192 -29.26 17.46 2.84
C GLY A 192 -30.38 17.94 3.77
N THR A 193 -31.17 17.00 4.28
CA THR A 193 -32.27 17.27 5.22
C THR A 193 -31.72 17.37 6.64
N VAL A 194 -32.10 18.41 7.40
CA VAL A 194 -31.74 18.50 8.82
C VAL A 194 -32.54 17.46 9.61
N ILE A 195 -31.86 16.54 10.29
CA ILE A 195 -32.46 15.44 11.07
C ILE A 195 -32.33 15.62 12.58
N ALA A 196 -31.39 16.47 13.03
CA ALA A 196 -31.21 16.81 14.43
C ALA A 196 -30.54 18.18 14.57
N GLN A 197 -30.79 18.83 15.71
CA GLN A 197 -30.10 20.04 16.13
C GLN A 197 -29.68 19.91 17.59
N THR A 198 -28.41 20.11 17.87
CA THR A 198 -27.88 19.95 19.24
C THR A 198 -26.98 21.12 19.64
N PRO A 199 -27.03 21.59 20.89
CA PRO A 199 -26.17 22.66 21.37
C PRO A 199 -24.70 22.24 21.36
N ARG A 200 -23.80 23.19 21.12
CA ARG A 200 -22.35 22.96 21.23
C ARG A 200 -21.92 22.96 22.69
N HIS A 201 -20.88 22.17 23.00
CA HIS A 201 -20.22 22.22 24.31
C HIS A 201 -19.41 23.53 24.48
N THR A 202 -18.91 24.08 23.37
CA THR A 202 -18.19 25.36 23.29
C THR A 202 -19.09 26.59 23.41
N ASP A 203 -20.33 26.50 22.92
CA ASP A 203 -21.35 27.56 23.04
C ASP A 203 -22.75 26.94 23.05
N LYS A 204 -23.39 26.92 24.22
CA LYS A 204 -24.73 26.32 24.38
C LYS A 204 -25.83 27.06 23.61
N THR A 205 -25.58 28.29 23.15
CA THR A 205 -26.53 29.06 22.33
C THR A 205 -26.42 28.77 20.84
N ALA A 206 -25.29 28.19 20.40
CA ALA A 206 -25.07 27.79 19.02
C ALA A 206 -25.52 26.34 18.80
N LEU A 207 -26.35 26.12 17.77
CA LEU A 207 -26.90 24.80 17.44
C LEU A 207 -26.17 24.20 16.23
N SER A 208 -25.58 23.02 16.40
CA SER A 208 -25.05 22.23 15.28
C SER A 208 -26.20 21.53 14.58
N GLN A 209 -26.21 21.57 13.25
CA GLN A 209 -27.19 20.86 12.44
C GLN A 209 -26.61 19.54 11.94
N MET A 210 -27.26 18.44 12.26
CA MET A 210 -27.01 17.15 11.62
C MET A 210 -27.85 17.06 10.35
N ARG A 211 -27.21 16.78 9.22
CA ARG A 211 -27.86 16.66 7.91
C ARG A 211 -27.70 15.26 7.36
N LEU A 212 -28.80 14.71 6.85
CA LEU A 212 -28.87 13.44 6.14
C LEU A 212 -28.96 13.68 4.63
N TYR A 213 -28.16 12.96 3.87
CA TYR A 213 -28.15 12.95 2.42
C TYR A 213 -28.38 11.52 1.92
N TYR A 214 -29.21 11.37 0.89
CA TYR A 214 -29.30 10.14 0.13
C TYR A 214 -28.56 10.33 -1.19
N ILE A 215 -27.51 9.53 -1.38
CA ILE A 215 -26.64 9.53 -2.56
C ILE A 215 -27.00 8.37 -3.49
N GLY A 216 -27.32 7.20 -2.93
CA GLY A 216 -27.65 6.00 -3.71
C GLY A 216 -26.49 5.53 -4.59
N LYS A 217 -25.28 5.40 -4.01
CA LYS A 217 -24.10 4.95 -4.73
C LYS A 217 -24.35 3.58 -5.36
N ASN A 218 -24.26 3.50 -6.68
CA ASN A 218 -24.60 2.28 -7.41
C ASN A 218 -23.44 1.68 -8.20
N GLN A 219 -22.21 2.17 -8.00
CA GLN A 219 -21.02 1.69 -8.71
C GLN A 219 -19.78 1.75 -7.80
N ILE A 220 -18.85 0.84 -8.04
CA ILE A 220 -17.48 0.91 -7.51
C ILE A 220 -16.47 0.88 -8.66
N PRO A 221 -15.63 1.91 -8.84
CA PRO A 221 -14.72 1.96 -9.98
C PRO A 221 -13.59 0.92 -9.94
N TYR A 222 -13.24 0.41 -8.75
CA TYR A 222 -12.15 -0.56 -8.56
C TYR A 222 -12.56 -1.68 -7.61
N LYS A 223 -11.96 -2.87 -7.79
CA LYS A 223 -12.19 -4.03 -6.93
C LYS A 223 -11.45 -3.96 -5.58
N HIS A 224 -10.33 -3.25 -5.52
CA HIS A 224 -9.48 -3.16 -4.33
C HIS A 224 -8.50 -1.97 -4.43
N TRP A 225 -7.68 -1.75 -3.39
CA TRP A 225 -6.80 -0.58 -3.23
C TRP A 225 -5.68 -0.43 -4.26
N PHE A 226 -5.17 -1.50 -4.84
CA PHE A 226 -4.08 -1.45 -5.82
C PHE A 226 -4.58 -1.22 -7.24
N TYR A 227 -3.77 -0.54 -8.06
CA TYR A 227 -4.13 -0.16 -9.44
C TYR A 227 -4.15 -1.42 -10.35
N GLY A 228 -4.59 -1.26 -11.61
CA GLY A 228 -4.65 -2.35 -12.60
C GLY A 228 -5.94 -3.20 -12.59
N SER A 229 -6.85 -3.02 -11.62
CA SER A 229 -8.16 -3.70 -11.57
C SER A 229 -9.35 -2.75 -11.77
N SER A 230 -9.15 -1.64 -12.48
CA SER A 230 -10.23 -0.70 -12.78
C SER A 230 -11.24 -1.35 -13.74
N ALA A 231 -12.52 -1.05 -13.53
CA ALA A 231 -13.58 -1.46 -14.44
C ALA A 231 -13.30 -0.98 -15.88
N GLN A 232 -12.77 0.25 -15.99
CA GLN A 232 -12.48 0.93 -17.25
C GLN A 232 -11.34 0.29 -18.05
N GLU A 233 -10.31 -0.25 -17.38
CA GLU A 233 -9.17 -0.90 -18.05
C GLU A 233 -9.47 -2.33 -18.54
N THR A 234 -10.55 -2.94 -18.06
CA THR A 234 -10.84 -4.37 -18.28
C THR A 234 -12.13 -4.61 -19.08
N ASN A 235 -12.74 -3.56 -19.67
CA ASN A 235 -14.08 -3.63 -20.28
C ASN A 235 -15.12 -4.27 -19.34
N SER A 236 -14.97 -3.97 -18.04
CA SER A 236 -15.80 -4.51 -16.97
C SER A 236 -16.68 -3.41 -16.40
N SER A 237 -17.79 -3.76 -15.77
CA SER A 237 -18.58 -2.85 -14.96
C SER A 237 -18.96 -3.50 -13.64
N TYR A 238 -18.81 -2.74 -12.55
CA TYR A 238 -19.15 -3.17 -11.21
C TYR A 238 -20.24 -2.26 -10.66
N SER A 239 -21.46 -2.78 -10.61
CA SER A 239 -22.63 -2.06 -10.13
C SER A 239 -23.20 -2.67 -8.86
N ILE A 240 -23.92 -1.83 -8.11
CA ILE A 240 -24.46 -2.14 -6.81
C ILE A 240 -25.94 -1.81 -6.85
N LYS A 241 -26.76 -2.82 -6.55
CA LYS A 241 -28.18 -2.62 -6.23
C LYS A 241 -28.28 -2.58 -4.73
N SER A 242 -28.65 -1.44 -4.14
CA SER A 242 -28.75 -1.28 -2.69
C SER A 242 -30.05 -0.61 -2.29
N ASN A 243 -30.79 -1.25 -1.38
CA ASN A 243 -31.92 -0.67 -0.67
C ASN A 243 -32.04 -1.30 0.73
N PHE A 244 -33.10 -0.94 1.47
CA PHE A 244 -33.31 -1.43 2.83
C PHE A 244 -33.60 -2.94 2.93
N ALA A 245 -34.07 -3.59 1.86
CA ALA A 245 -34.45 -5.00 1.86
C ALA A 245 -33.37 -5.91 1.24
N GLU A 246 -32.62 -5.42 0.26
CA GLU A 246 -31.63 -6.21 -0.48
C GLU A 246 -30.38 -5.39 -0.82
N LYS A 247 -29.25 -6.09 -0.95
CA LYS A 247 -28.04 -5.54 -1.54
C LYS A 247 -27.32 -6.59 -2.38
N LYS A 248 -27.06 -6.25 -3.63
CA LYS A 248 -26.46 -7.16 -4.62
C LYS A 248 -25.30 -6.46 -5.32
N PHE A 249 -24.25 -7.24 -5.56
CA PHE A 249 -23.15 -6.86 -6.43
C PHE A 249 -23.39 -7.45 -7.82
N ILE A 250 -23.30 -6.62 -8.86
CA ILE A 250 -23.48 -7.03 -10.25
C ILE A 250 -22.19 -6.73 -10.99
N LYS A 251 -21.56 -7.81 -11.45
CA LYS A 251 -20.28 -7.80 -12.15
C LYS A 251 -20.51 -8.18 -13.61
N THR A 252 -20.14 -7.31 -14.53
CA THR A 252 -20.15 -7.60 -15.96
C THR A 252 -18.73 -7.60 -16.48
N GLU A 253 -18.26 -8.71 -17.05
CA GLU A 253 -16.93 -8.84 -17.65
C GLU A 253 -17.05 -9.57 -18.99
N ASN A 254 -16.48 -9.01 -20.06
CA ASN A 254 -16.50 -9.60 -21.40
C ASN A 254 -17.91 -10.04 -21.88
N GLY A 255 -18.94 -9.24 -21.56
CA GLY A 255 -20.34 -9.52 -21.92
C GLY A 255 -21.07 -10.52 -21.02
N THR A 256 -20.38 -11.15 -20.06
CA THR A 256 -21.02 -12.04 -19.07
C THR A 256 -21.36 -11.25 -17.81
N THR A 257 -22.61 -11.34 -17.36
CA THR A 257 -23.08 -10.67 -16.13
C THR A 257 -23.33 -11.69 -15.04
N VAL A 258 -22.73 -11.49 -13.87
CA VAL A 258 -22.92 -12.30 -12.67
C VAL A 258 -23.45 -11.41 -11.54
N THR A 259 -24.51 -11.86 -10.88
CA THR A 259 -25.09 -11.19 -9.70
C THR A 259 -24.76 -12.01 -8.46
N ARG A 260 -24.29 -11.33 -7.41
CA ARG A 260 -23.88 -11.95 -6.15
C ARG A 260 -24.44 -11.19 -4.96
N ASP A 261 -24.53 -11.86 -3.82
CA ASP A 261 -24.83 -11.20 -2.55
C ASP A 261 -23.72 -10.22 -2.16
N TRP A 262 -24.11 -9.08 -1.59
CA TRP A 262 -23.17 -8.16 -0.96
C TRP A 262 -23.05 -8.50 0.52
N TYR A 263 -21.83 -8.75 0.98
CA TYR A 263 -21.56 -8.96 2.40
C TYR A 263 -21.12 -7.65 3.07
N PRO A 264 -21.79 -7.23 4.17
CA PRO A 264 -21.39 -6.04 4.92
C PRO A 264 -20.06 -6.28 5.65
N GLY A 265 -19.30 -5.22 5.93
CA GLY A 265 -17.97 -5.30 6.50
C GLY A 265 -17.01 -4.41 5.70
N ILE A 266 -15.73 -4.75 5.71
CA ILE A 266 -14.71 -4.06 4.91
C ILE A 266 -13.78 -5.06 4.23
N ASN A 267 -13.28 -4.76 3.04
CA ASN A 267 -12.31 -5.62 2.37
C ASN A 267 -11.04 -5.78 3.23
N PHE A 268 -10.45 -6.98 3.26
CA PHE A 268 -9.30 -7.25 4.11
C PHE A 268 -8.05 -6.45 3.69
N VAL A 269 -7.90 -6.15 2.40
CA VAL A 269 -6.86 -5.23 1.93
C VAL A 269 -7.08 -3.83 2.49
N THR A 270 -8.33 -3.33 2.45
CA THR A 270 -8.69 -2.04 3.05
C THR A 270 -8.38 -2.01 4.54
N PHE A 271 -8.76 -3.06 5.26
CA PHE A 271 -8.47 -3.21 6.68
C PHE A 271 -6.98 -3.05 6.96
N LYS A 272 -6.10 -3.70 6.20
CA LYS A 272 -4.65 -3.59 6.40
C LYS A 272 -4.07 -2.24 5.96
N ILE A 273 -4.50 -1.68 4.83
CA ILE A 273 -4.00 -0.38 4.33
C ILE A 273 -4.38 0.78 5.24
N LEU A 274 -5.57 0.72 5.82
CA LEU A 274 -6.05 1.70 6.79
C LEU A 274 -5.68 1.35 8.25
N ASN A 275 -4.66 0.50 8.44
CA ASN A 275 -4.10 0.18 9.75
C ASN A 275 -5.16 -0.34 10.73
N GLY A 276 -5.87 -1.39 10.33
CA GLY A 276 -6.88 -2.07 11.12
C GLY A 276 -6.28 -2.77 12.35
N VAL A 277 -6.85 -2.48 13.51
CA VAL A 277 -6.37 -2.95 14.83
C VAL A 277 -7.42 -3.72 15.62
N TRP A 278 -8.70 -3.65 15.22
CA TRP A 278 -9.77 -4.49 15.74
C TRP A 278 -10.65 -5.03 14.60
N PRO A 279 -10.93 -6.35 14.53
CA PRO A 279 -10.46 -7.40 15.43
C PRO A 279 -8.92 -7.54 15.43
N GLN A 280 -8.38 -8.16 16.47
CA GLN A 280 -6.94 -8.39 16.55
C GLN A 280 -6.48 -9.38 15.48
N THR A 281 -5.24 -9.24 15.00
CA THR A 281 -4.63 -10.12 13.98
C THR A 281 -4.82 -11.61 14.29
N LYS A 282 -4.63 -12.03 15.54
CA LYS A 282 -4.83 -13.43 15.95
C LYS A 282 -6.26 -13.93 15.69
N THR A 283 -7.25 -13.08 15.89
CA THR A 283 -8.67 -13.41 15.66
C THR A 283 -8.95 -13.56 14.17
N ILE A 284 -8.40 -12.67 13.34
CA ILE A 284 -8.49 -12.78 11.87
C ILE A 284 -7.82 -14.07 11.41
N VAL A 285 -6.62 -14.38 11.90
CA VAL A 285 -5.89 -15.61 11.54
C VAL A 285 -6.67 -16.85 11.94
N SER A 286 -7.24 -16.88 13.15
CA SER A 286 -8.09 -18.00 13.59
C SER A 286 -9.29 -18.19 12.66
N ALA A 287 -9.98 -17.11 12.29
CA ALA A 287 -11.12 -17.17 11.39
C ALA A 287 -10.72 -17.57 9.95
N LEU A 288 -9.52 -17.20 9.49
CA LEU A 288 -8.99 -17.63 8.19
C LEU A 288 -8.67 -19.13 8.17
N ILE A 289 -8.13 -19.68 9.27
CA ILE A 289 -7.78 -21.11 9.38
C ILE A 289 -9.02 -22.01 9.21
N GLU A 290 -10.22 -21.52 9.56
CA GLU A 290 -11.47 -22.26 9.35
C GLU A 290 -11.73 -22.59 7.86
N PHE A 291 -11.14 -21.83 6.93
CA PHE A 291 -11.22 -22.11 5.49
C PHE A 291 -10.24 -23.18 4.99
N ALA A 292 -9.36 -23.72 5.83
CA ALA A 292 -8.39 -24.75 5.43
C ALA A 292 -9.06 -26.02 4.89
N SER A 293 -10.29 -26.31 5.31
CA SER A 293 -11.12 -27.42 4.84
C SER A 293 -12.13 -27.02 3.76
N SER A 294 -12.18 -25.75 3.36
CA SER A 294 -13.16 -25.25 2.40
C SER A 294 -12.82 -25.68 0.97
N GLN A 295 -13.85 -25.82 0.12
CA GLN A 295 -13.67 -26.04 -1.31
C GLN A 295 -13.38 -24.74 -2.08
N HIS A 296 -13.29 -23.59 -1.38
CA HIS A 296 -13.11 -22.29 -1.99
C HIS A 296 -11.74 -22.22 -2.67
N ARG A 297 -11.69 -21.77 -3.93
CA ARG A 297 -10.46 -21.91 -4.74
C ARG A 297 -9.57 -20.68 -4.75
N ASP A 298 -10.11 -19.53 -4.41
CA ASP A 298 -9.40 -18.25 -4.39
C ASP A 298 -9.53 -17.53 -3.05
N LEU A 299 -8.64 -17.86 -2.10
CA LEU A 299 -8.63 -17.28 -0.75
C LEU A 299 -7.67 -16.10 -0.63
N LEU A 300 -7.42 -15.35 -1.71
CA LEU A 300 -6.53 -14.18 -1.69
C LEU A 300 -7.14 -13.02 -0.88
N PRO A 301 -6.33 -12.08 -0.33
CA PRO A 301 -6.81 -11.08 0.62
C PRO A 301 -7.92 -10.16 0.07
N TRP A 302 -7.89 -9.82 -1.21
CA TRP A 302 -8.95 -8.99 -1.83
C TRP A 302 -10.28 -9.71 -1.97
N ASN A 303 -10.31 -11.02 -1.79
CA ASN A 303 -11.53 -11.84 -1.77
C ASN A 303 -12.02 -12.14 -0.34
N ILE A 304 -11.46 -11.47 0.66
CA ILE A 304 -11.88 -11.60 2.06
C ILE A 304 -12.53 -10.29 2.52
N ILE A 305 -13.72 -10.42 3.12
CA ILE A 305 -14.42 -9.36 3.83
C ILE A 305 -14.28 -9.60 5.33
N VAL A 306 -13.72 -8.62 6.04
CA VAL A 306 -13.66 -8.59 7.51
C VAL A 306 -15.02 -8.14 8.04
N GLN A 307 -15.63 -8.96 8.88
CA GLN A 307 -16.98 -8.78 9.43
C GLN A 307 -16.94 -8.64 10.96
N GLY A 308 -15.92 -7.94 11.47
CA GLY A 308 -15.53 -7.98 12.87
C GLY A 308 -14.71 -9.24 13.15
N LYS A 309 -15.03 -10.03 14.17
CA LYS A 309 -14.24 -11.22 14.56
C LYS A 309 -14.33 -12.39 13.57
N GLN A 310 -15.25 -12.31 12.60
CA GLN A 310 -15.40 -13.29 11.53
C GLN A 310 -14.90 -12.70 10.20
N VAL A 311 -14.64 -13.58 9.24
CA VAL A 311 -14.34 -13.23 7.87
C VAL A 311 -15.26 -13.97 6.91
N LYS A 312 -15.54 -13.36 5.76
CA LYS A 312 -16.36 -13.94 4.70
C LYS A 312 -15.59 -13.93 3.39
N THR A 313 -15.63 -15.03 2.65
CA THR A 313 -15.04 -15.09 1.31
C THR A 313 -16.01 -14.60 0.25
N ILE A 314 -15.48 -14.01 -0.81
CA ILE A 314 -16.19 -13.61 -2.02
C ILE A 314 -15.43 -14.13 -3.25
N ASP A 315 -16.10 -14.18 -4.40
CA ASP A 315 -15.50 -14.56 -5.70
C ASP A 315 -14.86 -15.96 -5.75
N ASP A 316 -15.67 -17.01 -5.55
CA ASP A 316 -15.23 -18.42 -5.55
C ASP A 316 -15.00 -19.05 -6.95
N GLU A 317 -15.06 -18.26 -8.03
CA GLU A 317 -15.04 -18.78 -9.41
C GLU A 317 -13.68 -18.60 -10.11
N GLY A 318 -12.62 -18.32 -9.36
CA GLY A 318 -11.27 -18.15 -9.89
C GLY A 318 -10.76 -19.40 -10.63
N LEU A 319 -10.75 -19.36 -11.98
CA LEU A 319 -10.17 -20.38 -12.86
C LEU A 319 -8.63 -20.40 -12.85
N PHE A 320 -7.98 -19.40 -12.23
CA PHE A 320 -6.55 -19.14 -12.38
C PHE A 320 -5.78 -19.30 -11.05
N PHE A 321 -5.05 -20.41 -10.96
CA PHE A 321 -3.76 -20.55 -10.27
C PHE A 321 -3.68 -20.27 -8.75
N ALA A 322 -4.12 -21.23 -7.92
CA ALA A 322 -3.38 -21.69 -6.73
C ALA A 322 -4.07 -22.94 -6.17
N ASN A 323 -3.30 -23.85 -5.57
CA ASN A 323 -3.86 -24.78 -4.59
C ASN A 323 -4.50 -23.94 -3.47
N THR A 324 -5.75 -24.21 -3.06
CA THR A 324 -6.47 -23.52 -1.97
C THR A 324 -5.56 -23.28 -0.76
N VAL A 325 -4.75 -24.28 -0.40
CA VAL A 325 -3.77 -24.22 0.68
C VAL A 325 -2.73 -23.11 0.47
N THR A 326 -2.18 -22.96 -0.73
CA THR A 326 -1.18 -21.92 -1.04
C THR A 326 -1.78 -20.52 -0.96
N SER A 327 -3.00 -20.32 -1.49
CA SER A 327 -3.68 -19.02 -1.40
C SER A 327 -3.98 -18.64 0.05
N LEU A 328 -4.43 -19.61 0.86
CA LEU A 328 -4.70 -19.41 2.28
C LEU A 328 -3.43 -19.08 3.06
N LEU A 329 -2.33 -19.80 2.85
CA LEU A 329 -1.06 -19.53 3.52
C LEU A 329 -0.54 -18.12 3.23
N LYS A 330 -0.64 -17.66 1.97
CA LYS A 330 -0.28 -16.29 1.60
C LYS A 330 -1.18 -15.26 2.29
N THR A 331 -2.47 -15.54 2.41
CA THR A 331 -3.42 -14.65 3.10
C THR A 331 -3.22 -14.62 4.61
N ILE A 332 -2.81 -15.74 5.21
CA ILE A 332 -2.40 -15.78 6.63
C ILE A 332 -1.13 -14.96 6.83
N GLN A 333 -0.12 -15.09 5.95
CA GLN A 333 1.09 -14.26 6.00
C GLN A 333 0.77 -12.77 5.81
N PHE A 334 -0.18 -12.45 4.92
CA PHE A 334 -0.66 -11.09 4.72
C PHE A 334 -1.30 -10.51 6.00
N ALA A 335 -2.02 -11.33 6.77
CA ALA A 335 -2.64 -10.90 8.01
C ALA A 335 -1.63 -10.39 9.04
N THR A 336 -0.42 -10.99 9.06
CA THR A 336 0.63 -10.67 10.03
C THR A 336 1.45 -9.43 9.72
N LEU A 337 1.27 -8.81 8.54
CA LEU A 337 1.98 -7.58 8.18
C LEU A 337 1.51 -6.42 9.07
N GLU A 338 2.41 -5.57 9.54
CA GLU A 338 2.08 -4.55 10.53
C GLU A 338 1.89 -3.17 9.92
N THR A 339 2.56 -2.88 8.80
CA THR A 339 2.54 -1.54 8.19
C THR A 339 1.89 -1.50 6.81
N PRO A 340 1.26 -0.38 6.40
CA PRO A 340 0.74 -0.23 5.05
C PRO A 340 1.79 -0.39 3.94
N GLN A 341 3.06 -0.08 4.23
CA GLN A 341 4.15 -0.26 3.27
C GLN A 341 4.47 -1.74 3.07
N GLU A 342 4.57 -2.53 4.15
CA GLU A 342 4.74 -3.98 4.07
C GLU A 342 3.58 -4.64 3.31
N VAL A 343 2.35 -4.17 3.54
CA VAL A 343 1.15 -4.63 2.84
C VAL A 343 1.27 -4.39 1.33
N GLN A 344 1.71 -3.19 0.93
CA GLN A 344 1.93 -2.86 -0.47
C GLN A 344 3.04 -3.70 -1.09
N ASP A 345 4.18 -3.80 -0.42
CA ASP A 345 5.33 -4.58 -0.91
C ASP A 345 4.98 -6.06 -1.02
N PHE A 346 4.23 -6.61 -0.07
CA PHE A 346 3.80 -8.00 -0.10
C PHE A 346 2.86 -8.28 -1.26
N ILE A 347 1.89 -7.39 -1.50
CA ILE A 347 0.96 -7.53 -2.62
C ILE A 347 1.71 -7.52 -3.95
N LEU A 348 2.62 -6.56 -4.15
CA LEU A 348 3.41 -6.43 -5.37
C LEU A 348 4.34 -7.63 -5.60
N ASN A 349 4.98 -8.14 -4.55
CA ASN A 349 6.01 -9.18 -4.67
C ASN A 349 5.48 -10.61 -4.60
N HIS A 350 4.34 -10.85 -3.94
CA HIS A 350 3.88 -12.21 -3.61
C HIS A 350 2.46 -12.56 -4.07
N LEU A 351 1.61 -11.56 -4.32
CA LEU A 351 0.20 -11.78 -4.66
C LEU A 351 -0.12 -11.52 -6.13
N TYR A 352 0.55 -10.56 -6.78
CA TYR A 352 0.39 -10.38 -8.23
C TYR A 352 1.23 -11.39 -9.04
N PRO A 353 0.65 -12.03 -10.07
CA PRO A 353 1.43 -12.82 -11.03
C PRO A 353 2.43 -11.92 -11.77
N MET A 354 3.63 -12.44 -12.07
CA MET A 354 4.67 -11.75 -12.88
C MET A 354 4.14 -11.14 -14.20
N GLN A 355 3.05 -11.67 -14.75
CA GLN A 355 2.38 -11.17 -15.96
C GLN A 355 1.58 -9.87 -15.74
N TRP A 356 1.05 -9.62 -14.53
CA TRP A 356 0.34 -8.37 -14.19
C TRP A 356 1.32 -7.23 -13.90
N LEU A 357 2.47 -7.56 -13.31
CA LEU A 357 3.61 -6.66 -13.10
C LEU A 357 4.22 -6.12 -14.41
N GLN A 358 3.89 -6.71 -15.57
CA GLN A 358 4.31 -6.19 -16.89
C GLN A 358 3.38 -5.08 -17.42
N LYS A 359 2.08 -5.07 -17.04
CA LYS A 359 1.11 -4.04 -17.49
C LYS A 359 1.17 -2.75 -16.68
N GLU A 360 1.46 -2.82 -15.38
CA GLU A 360 1.51 -1.63 -14.49
C GLU A 360 2.82 -0.82 -14.58
N LYS A 361 3.83 -1.33 -15.28
CA LYS A 361 5.14 -0.66 -15.44
C LYS A 361 5.14 0.62 -16.29
N LEU A 362 3.98 1.11 -16.73
CA LEU A 362 3.89 2.21 -17.68
C LEU A 362 3.92 3.62 -17.08
N ASN A 363 3.92 3.83 -15.75
CA ASN A 363 3.91 5.21 -15.20
C ASN A 363 4.68 5.50 -13.89
N VAL A 364 5.62 4.65 -13.45
CA VAL A 364 6.57 5.01 -12.38
C VAL A 364 7.98 4.57 -12.80
N PRO A 365 8.99 5.46 -12.88
CA PRO A 365 10.34 5.04 -13.20
C PRO A 365 10.90 4.24 -12.03
N THR A 366 10.83 2.91 -12.13
CA THR A 366 11.43 1.99 -11.15
C THR A 366 12.85 1.65 -11.58
N ARG A 367 13.79 1.84 -10.64
CA ARG A 367 15.17 1.38 -10.76
C ARG A 367 15.18 -0.14 -10.57
N ALA A 368 15.42 -0.89 -11.65
CA ALA A 368 15.66 -2.33 -11.53
C ALA A 368 16.91 -2.57 -10.67
N THR A 369 16.86 -3.53 -9.74
CA THR A 369 18.02 -3.94 -8.93
C THR A 369 18.98 -4.86 -9.70
N THR A 370 18.49 -5.65 -10.66
CA THR A 370 19.29 -6.39 -11.64
C THR A 370 18.57 -6.46 -12.99
N ILE A 371 19.33 -6.57 -14.08
CA ILE A 371 18.85 -6.73 -15.45
C ILE A 371 19.50 -7.98 -16.06
N LYS A 372 18.77 -8.70 -16.91
CA LYS A 372 19.34 -9.77 -17.73
C LYS A 372 19.57 -9.21 -19.13
N ALA A 373 20.81 -9.29 -19.61
CA ALA A 373 21.21 -8.91 -20.94
C ALA A 373 21.95 -10.09 -21.57
N GLU A 374 21.66 -10.36 -22.84
CA GLU A 374 22.46 -11.30 -23.62
C GLU A 374 23.79 -10.63 -23.96
N VAL A 375 24.89 -11.30 -23.69
CA VAL A 375 26.25 -10.83 -23.94
C VAL A 375 27.04 -11.91 -24.65
N SER A 376 28.08 -11.51 -25.38
CA SER A 376 29.01 -12.47 -25.98
C SER A 376 29.78 -13.25 -24.91
N PHE A 377 30.23 -14.46 -25.23
CA PHE A 377 31.05 -15.25 -24.31
C PHE A 377 32.36 -14.55 -23.93
N GLY A 378 32.98 -13.87 -24.91
CA GLY A 378 34.17 -13.06 -24.71
C GLY A 378 33.95 -11.93 -23.71
N GLU A 379 32.80 -11.25 -23.76
CA GLU A 379 32.45 -10.18 -22.82
C GLU A 379 32.18 -10.70 -21.41
N LEU A 380 31.48 -11.85 -21.30
CA LEU A 380 31.22 -12.50 -20.03
C LEU A 380 32.53 -12.93 -19.34
N ILE A 381 33.42 -13.59 -20.08
CA ILE A 381 34.71 -14.06 -19.57
C ILE A 381 35.62 -12.89 -19.23
N ASP A 382 35.64 -11.84 -20.05
CA ASP A 382 36.36 -10.60 -19.78
C ASP A 382 35.95 -9.97 -18.45
N LYS A 383 34.64 -9.85 -18.22
CA LYS A 383 34.08 -9.36 -16.95
C LYS A 383 34.50 -10.22 -15.76
N ILE A 384 34.48 -11.55 -15.92
CA ILE A 384 34.94 -12.51 -14.90
C ILE A 384 36.42 -12.26 -14.56
N THR A 385 37.30 -12.14 -15.56
CA THR A 385 38.75 -11.93 -15.30
C THR A 385 39.03 -10.62 -14.55
N ILE A 386 38.29 -9.54 -14.87
CA ILE A 386 38.39 -8.28 -14.12
C ILE A 386 37.96 -8.44 -12.66
N LEU A 387 36.86 -9.16 -12.42
CA LEU A 387 36.37 -9.40 -11.06
C LEU A 387 37.34 -10.27 -10.25
N GLN A 388 38.02 -11.23 -10.89
CA GLN A 388 39.08 -12.03 -10.26
C GLN A 388 40.28 -11.15 -9.85
N ILE A 389 40.74 -10.25 -10.71
CA ILE A 389 41.80 -9.29 -10.38
C ILE A 389 41.37 -8.39 -9.22
N LYS A 390 40.14 -7.86 -9.26
CA LYS A 390 39.57 -7.05 -8.17
C LYS A 390 39.51 -7.82 -6.85
N GLN A 391 39.09 -9.09 -6.88
CA GLN A 391 39.03 -9.93 -5.69
C GLN A 391 40.43 -10.14 -5.08
N ARG A 392 41.48 -10.30 -5.90
CA ARG A 392 42.88 -10.42 -5.41
C ARG A 392 43.47 -9.12 -4.87
N LYS A 393 43.15 -7.97 -5.48
CA LYS A 393 43.76 -6.66 -5.15
C LYS A 393 42.97 -5.86 -4.10
N MET A 394 41.67 -6.12 -3.87
CA MET A 394 40.84 -5.36 -2.92
C MET A 394 41.02 -5.83 -1.46
N THR A 395 41.00 -4.88 -0.52
CA THR A 395 41.12 -5.14 0.93
C THR A 395 39.87 -4.79 1.74
N ASP A 396 38.91 -4.07 1.15
CA ASP A 396 37.66 -3.62 1.79
C ASP A 396 36.63 -4.77 1.85
N PRO A 397 36.18 -5.19 3.06
CA PRO A 397 35.29 -6.34 3.22
C PRO A 397 33.93 -6.21 2.51
N GLU A 398 33.32 -5.02 2.50
CA GLU A 398 32.01 -4.82 1.89
C GLU A 398 32.11 -4.81 0.35
N LYS A 399 33.18 -4.22 -0.18
CA LYS A 399 33.45 -4.27 -1.63
C LYS A 399 33.78 -5.70 -2.08
N LEU A 400 34.55 -6.44 -1.28
CA LEU A 400 34.86 -7.85 -1.54
C LEU A 400 33.60 -8.72 -1.57
N LYS A 401 32.64 -8.49 -0.66
CA LYS A 401 31.35 -9.19 -0.67
C LYS A 401 30.60 -8.98 -1.99
N ASN A 402 30.53 -7.74 -2.48
CA ASN A 402 29.86 -7.41 -3.73
C ASN A 402 30.56 -8.04 -4.95
N VAL A 403 31.89 -7.93 -5.03
CA VAL A 403 32.70 -8.53 -6.11
C VAL A 403 32.56 -10.06 -6.10
N THR A 404 32.57 -10.68 -4.93
CA THR A 404 32.43 -12.13 -4.78
C THR A 404 31.06 -12.60 -5.25
N TYR A 405 29.99 -11.90 -4.85
CA TYR A 405 28.62 -12.22 -5.30
C TYR A 405 28.46 -12.09 -6.83
N GLU A 406 28.98 -11.01 -7.43
CA GLU A 406 28.96 -10.81 -8.89
C GLU A 406 29.77 -11.91 -9.60
N LEU A 407 30.97 -12.20 -9.12
CA LEU A 407 31.87 -13.22 -9.69
C LEU A 407 31.24 -14.62 -9.63
N GLU A 408 30.69 -15.02 -8.49
CA GLU A 408 30.01 -16.31 -8.33
C GLU A 408 28.83 -16.45 -9.29
N THR A 409 28.04 -15.39 -9.45
CA THR A 409 26.88 -15.36 -10.35
C THR A 409 27.30 -15.54 -11.82
N LEU A 410 28.34 -14.83 -12.26
CA LEU A 410 28.83 -14.92 -13.65
C LEU A 410 29.53 -16.26 -13.91
N CYS A 411 30.32 -16.77 -12.97
CA CYS A 411 30.96 -18.08 -13.07
C CYS A 411 29.93 -19.22 -13.13
N ALA A 412 28.87 -19.16 -12.30
CA ALA A 412 27.77 -20.13 -12.35
C ALA A 412 27.06 -20.10 -13.70
N THR A 413 26.82 -18.89 -14.26
CA THR A 413 26.23 -18.72 -15.59
C THR A 413 27.11 -19.35 -16.67
N LEU A 414 28.42 -19.11 -16.64
CA LEU A 414 29.38 -19.65 -17.60
C LEU A 414 29.46 -21.19 -17.54
N ALA A 415 29.52 -21.74 -16.31
CA ALA A 415 29.64 -23.18 -16.08
C ALA A 415 28.42 -23.98 -16.57
N LEU A 416 27.24 -23.35 -16.65
CA LEU A 416 26.04 -23.98 -17.20
C LEU A 416 26.05 -24.09 -18.73
N GLN A 417 26.87 -23.29 -19.41
CA GLN A 417 26.86 -23.17 -20.88
C GLN A 417 28.05 -23.83 -21.56
N ILE A 418 29.16 -24.05 -20.85
CA ILE A 418 30.42 -24.46 -21.46
C ILE A 418 31.12 -25.56 -20.64
N ASN A 419 31.65 -26.56 -21.32
CA ASN A 419 32.61 -27.49 -20.75
C ASN A 419 34.03 -26.92 -20.87
N PRO A 420 34.84 -26.93 -19.79
CA PRO A 420 36.19 -26.40 -19.83
C PRO A 420 37.06 -27.15 -20.85
N CYS A 421 37.84 -26.41 -21.63
CA CYS A 421 38.86 -26.97 -22.52
C CYS A 421 40.17 -26.19 -22.37
N GLU A 422 41.30 -26.84 -22.69
CA GLU A 422 42.63 -26.26 -22.52
C GLU A 422 42.79 -24.95 -23.30
N LYS A 423 42.25 -24.90 -24.52
CA LYS A 423 42.35 -23.70 -25.36
C LYS A 423 41.60 -22.51 -24.76
N LEU A 424 40.44 -22.74 -24.16
CA LEU A 424 39.67 -21.70 -23.47
C LEU A 424 40.42 -21.20 -22.23
N GLN A 425 41.01 -22.11 -21.44
CA GLN A 425 41.82 -21.73 -20.27
C GLN A 425 43.01 -20.85 -20.67
N GLN A 426 43.71 -21.20 -21.74
CA GLN A 426 44.81 -20.39 -22.28
C GLN A 426 44.34 -18.98 -22.67
N LEU A 427 43.22 -18.86 -23.40
CA LEU A 427 42.66 -17.57 -23.81
C LEU A 427 42.17 -16.74 -22.63
N THR A 428 41.52 -17.36 -21.64
CA THR A 428 41.10 -16.69 -20.40
C THR A 428 42.30 -16.14 -19.63
N HIS A 429 43.38 -16.92 -19.52
CA HIS A 429 44.60 -16.47 -18.85
C HIS A 429 45.30 -15.32 -19.61
N GLN A 430 45.33 -15.38 -20.94
CA GLN A 430 45.82 -14.26 -21.77
C GLN A 430 44.98 -13.00 -21.56
N LEU A 431 43.65 -13.14 -21.48
CA LEU A 431 42.73 -12.03 -21.25
C LEU A 431 42.94 -11.40 -19.87
N GLU A 432 43.10 -12.24 -18.84
CA GLU A 432 43.43 -11.82 -17.49
C GLU A 432 44.77 -11.06 -17.45
N THR A 433 45.82 -11.58 -18.10
CA THR A 433 47.14 -10.92 -18.19
C THR A 433 47.04 -9.55 -18.85
N VAL A 434 46.25 -9.42 -19.92
CA VAL A 434 46.04 -8.14 -20.61
C VAL A 434 45.24 -7.16 -19.75
N ASN A 435 44.24 -7.65 -18.99
CA ASN A 435 43.49 -6.83 -18.05
C ASN A 435 44.35 -6.35 -16.87
N GLU A 436 45.29 -7.16 -16.37
CA GLU A 436 46.26 -6.73 -15.36
C GLU A 436 47.21 -5.65 -15.90
N LEU A 437 47.71 -5.82 -17.14
CA LEU A 437 48.54 -4.81 -17.79
C LEU A 437 47.81 -3.47 -17.98
N LEU A 438 46.54 -3.50 -18.40
CA LEU A 438 45.70 -2.29 -18.50
C LEU A 438 45.55 -1.61 -17.14
N TRP A 439 45.34 -2.40 -16.09
CA TRP A 439 45.25 -1.88 -14.72
C TRP A 439 46.52 -1.15 -14.30
N ASP A 440 47.70 -1.75 -14.55
CA ASP A 440 48.98 -1.15 -14.19
C ASP A 440 49.28 0.11 -15.03
N ILE A 441 48.85 0.14 -16.30
CA ILE A 441 48.93 1.35 -17.15
C ILE A 441 48.04 2.45 -16.58
N GLU A 442 46.78 2.15 -16.22
CA GLU A 442 45.84 3.13 -15.65
C GLU A 442 46.33 3.69 -14.31
N ASP A 443 46.85 2.83 -13.41
CA ASP A 443 47.38 3.26 -12.12
C ASP A 443 48.56 4.23 -12.30
N ARG A 444 49.48 3.92 -13.23
CA ARG A 444 50.60 4.82 -13.57
C ARG A 444 50.16 6.13 -14.19
N ILE A 445 49.11 6.13 -15.02
CA ILE A 445 48.51 7.36 -15.57
C ILE A 445 47.92 8.21 -14.44
N ARG A 446 47.18 7.61 -13.51
CA ARG A 446 46.60 8.32 -12.36
C ARG A 446 47.65 8.90 -11.42
N GLU A 447 48.76 8.19 -11.19
CA GLU A 447 49.89 8.72 -10.41
C GLU A 447 50.51 9.95 -11.08
N LYS A 448 50.74 9.89 -12.39
CA LYS A 448 51.26 11.02 -13.17
C LYS A 448 50.29 12.20 -13.19
N GLU A 449 48.99 11.95 -13.37
CA GLU A 449 47.94 12.97 -13.30
C GLU A 449 47.86 13.64 -11.93
N PHE A 450 47.91 12.86 -10.85
CA PHE A 450 47.92 13.37 -9.47
C PHE A 450 49.10 14.32 -9.21
N ARG A 451 50.28 13.97 -9.75
CA ARG A 451 51.49 14.81 -9.69
C ARG A 451 51.50 15.94 -10.73
N LYS A 452 50.53 15.97 -11.65
CA LYS A 452 50.44 16.89 -12.79
C LYS A 452 51.67 16.81 -13.72
N GLU A 453 52.23 15.61 -13.87
CA GLU A 453 53.38 15.33 -14.73
C GLU A 453 52.89 14.85 -16.11
N PHE A 454 52.80 15.76 -17.07
CA PHE A 454 52.35 15.48 -18.44
C PHE A 454 53.54 15.40 -19.40
N ASP A 455 54.45 14.46 -19.13
CA ASP A 455 55.70 14.25 -19.86
C ASP A 455 55.57 13.19 -20.97
N ASP A 456 56.68 12.90 -21.68
CA ASP A 456 56.70 11.88 -22.73
C ASP A 456 56.30 10.48 -22.21
N VAL A 457 56.53 10.21 -20.92
CA VAL A 457 56.11 8.96 -20.28
C VAL A 457 54.60 8.93 -20.13
N PHE A 458 53.97 10.04 -19.72
CA PHE A 458 52.51 10.17 -19.70
C PHE A 458 51.91 9.96 -21.11
N ILE A 459 52.50 10.57 -22.14
CA ILE A 459 52.06 10.38 -23.53
C ILE A 459 52.18 8.90 -23.92
N ALA A 460 53.33 8.27 -23.68
CA ALA A 460 53.54 6.85 -24.00
C ALA A 460 52.56 5.92 -23.26
N LEU A 461 52.26 6.20 -21.99
CA LEU A 461 51.25 5.47 -21.22
C LEU A 461 49.85 5.64 -21.82
N ALA A 462 49.43 6.88 -22.11
CA ALA A 462 48.16 7.13 -22.79
C ALA A 462 48.06 6.40 -24.14
N ARG A 463 49.19 6.31 -24.88
CA ARG A 463 49.26 5.56 -26.14
C ARG A 463 49.08 4.05 -25.95
N SER A 464 49.67 3.50 -24.90
CA SER A 464 49.58 2.07 -24.60
C SER A 464 48.17 1.60 -24.23
N VAL A 465 47.28 2.48 -23.77
CA VAL A 465 45.89 2.15 -23.40
C VAL A 465 45.11 1.58 -24.59
N TYR A 466 45.10 2.28 -25.73
CA TYR A 466 44.34 1.81 -26.90
C TYR A 466 44.98 0.59 -27.56
N ILE A 467 46.32 0.51 -27.64
CA ILE A 467 47.03 -0.68 -28.12
C ILE A 467 46.67 -1.92 -27.28
N THR A 468 46.63 -1.76 -25.96
CA THR A 468 46.33 -2.87 -25.04
C THR A 468 44.84 -3.23 -25.07
N ASN A 469 43.95 -2.25 -25.24
CA ASN A 469 42.52 -2.48 -25.50
C ASN A 469 42.25 -3.20 -26.83
N ASP A 470 43.07 -2.95 -27.86
CA ASP A 470 42.99 -3.68 -29.13
C ASP A 470 43.37 -5.13 -28.96
N ARG A 471 44.44 -5.42 -28.23
CA ARG A 471 44.82 -6.78 -27.86
C ARG A 471 43.73 -7.48 -27.04
N ARG A 472 43.12 -6.79 -26.07
CA ARG A 472 42.01 -7.31 -25.25
C ARG A 472 40.84 -7.72 -26.13
N ALA A 473 40.42 -6.85 -27.05
CA ALA A 473 39.33 -7.13 -27.98
C ALA A 473 39.63 -8.30 -28.92
N ALA A 474 40.87 -8.40 -29.43
CA ALA A 474 41.28 -9.52 -30.27
C ALA A 474 41.16 -10.87 -29.53
N ILE A 475 41.53 -10.92 -28.25
CA ILE A 475 41.38 -12.13 -27.42
C ILE A 475 39.89 -12.42 -27.16
N LYS A 476 39.05 -11.42 -26.83
CA LYS A 476 37.60 -11.61 -26.70
C LYS A 476 36.97 -12.19 -27.97
N ARG A 477 37.43 -11.75 -29.14
CA ARG A 477 36.99 -12.27 -30.44
C ARG A 477 37.39 -13.74 -30.63
N GLN A 478 38.63 -14.12 -30.31
CA GLN A 478 39.06 -15.51 -30.37
C GLN A 478 38.24 -16.42 -29.44
N ILE A 479 37.85 -15.92 -28.26
CA ILE A 479 36.94 -16.63 -27.34
C ILE A 479 35.54 -16.79 -27.96
N ASN A 480 35.00 -15.73 -28.56
CA ASN A 480 33.70 -15.77 -29.24
C ASN A 480 33.69 -16.78 -30.40
N GLU A 481 34.75 -16.79 -31.20
CA GLU A 481 34.92 -17.72 -32.33
C GLU A 481 35.07 -19.17 -31.83
N LEU A 482 35.84 -19.41 -30.77
CA LEU A 482 36.01 -20.73 -30.17
C LEU A 482 34.70 -21.33 -29.63
N LEU A 483 33.82 -20.48 -29.08
CA LEU A 483 32.59 -20.89 -28.40
C LEU A 483 31.33 -20.76 -29.27
N GLY A 484 31.47 -20.29 -30.51
CA GLY A 484 30.34 -20.09 -31.42
C GLY A 484 29.34 -19.03 -30.90
N SER A 485 29.83 -17.94 -30.31
CA SER A 485 28.99 -16.87 -29.76
C SER A 485 28.07 -16.27 -30.82
N MET A 486 26.76 -16.24 -30.55
CA MET A 486 25.77 -15.61 -31.45
C MET A 486 25.86 -14.08 -31.46
N ILE A 487 26.39 -13.50 -30.38
CA ILE A 487 26.65 -12.07 -30.25
C ILE A 487 28.15 -11.85 -30.35
N ILE A 488 28.57 -10.93 -31.21
CA ILE A 488 29.97 -10.52 -31.37
C ILE A 488 29.99 -8.99 -31.30
N GLU A 489 30.95 -8.43 -30.57
CA GLU A 489 31.17 -6.99 -30.53
C GLU A 489 31.95 -6.56 -31.77
N GLU A 490 31.40 -5.63 -32.54
CA GLU A 490 32.04 -5.04 -33.73
C GLU A 490 32.78 -3.75 -33.36
N LYS A 491 34.00 -3.57 -33.88
CA LYS A 491 34.76 -2.32 -33.71
C LYS A 491 34.55 -1.36 -34.87
N MET A 492 34.43 -0.07 -34.56
CA MET A 492 34.26 1.02 -35.55
C MET A 492 35.55 1.83 -35.80
N TYR A 493 36.66 1.52 -35.13
CA TYR A 493 37.90 2.31 -35.22
C TYR A 493 38.92 1.72 -36.19
N LEU A 494 39.70 2.60 -36.82
CA LEU A 494 40.86 2.27 -37.66
C LEU A 494 41.94 1.59 -36.79
N ASP A 495 42.57 0.57 -37.36
CA ASP A 495 43.69 -0.15 -36.73
C ASP A 495 44.89 0.79 -36.56
N TYR A 496 45.17 1.20 -35.32
CA TYR A 496 46.28 2.09 -34.97
C TYR A 496 47.65 1.37 -34.98
N GLY A 497 47.70 0.09 -35.40
CA GLY A 497 48.92 -0.69 -35.54
C GLY A 497 49.81 -0.30 -36.73
N ALA A 498 49.39 0.63 -37.59
CA ALA A 498 50.21 1.18 -38.68
C ALA A 498 50.95 2.47 -38.23
N PRO A 499 52.18 2.75 -38.71
CA PRO A 499 52.90 3.96 -38.34
C PRO A 499 52.10 5.21 -38.74
N HIS A 500 51.69 5.99 -37.75
CA HIS A 500 50.95 7.24 -37.93
C HIS A 500 51.89 8.39 -38.32
N ASP A 501 52.43 8.33 -39.53
CA ASP A 501 52.86 9.52 -40.26
C ASP A 501 51.79 9.78 -41.32
N GLN A 502 51.25 11.00 -41.36
CA GLN A 502 50.10 11.46 -42.15
C GLN A 502 48.75 11.30 -41.44
N LEU A 503 48.38 12.31 -40.66
CA LEU A 503 47.03 12.88 -40.58
C LEU A 503 47.06 14.13 -39.69
N ILE A 504 47.75 15.16 -40.19
CA ILE A 504 47.43 16.57 -39.88
C ILE A 504 47.53 17.32 -41.20
N SER A 505 46.38 17.66 -41.79
CA SER A 505 46.22 18.71 -42.78
C SER A 505 45.02 19.56 -42.39
#